data_AF-A0AAW2RAJ1-F1
#
_entry.id   AF-A0AAW2RAJ1-F1
#
_cell.length_a   1.000
_cell.length_b   1.000
_cell.length_c   1.000
_cell.angle_alpha   90.00
_cell.angle_beta   90.00
_cell.angle_gamma   90.00
#
_symmetry.space_group_name_H-M   'P 1'
#
loop_
_entity.id
_entity.type
_entity.pdbx_description
1 polymer ?
#
loop_
_entity_poly.entity_id
_entity_poly.type
_entity_poly.pdbx_seq_one_letter_code
_entity_poly.pdbx_strand_id
1 'polypeptide(L)'
;MIAFELSPNNINNNMVTSYINLMKSLIESLEEVKELREKKILFNLLGSDEQVQKMYEKIDTHGADNPLIFGEVKDKIQAHYNNKMKMWIGEFIHTHFRTPWTVIGLVAAISLLAIASANLFLK
;
A
#
# COMPACT_ATOMS: atom_id res chain seq x y z
N MET A 1 24.71 7.20 11.73
CA MET A 1 23.39 7.35 12.39
C MET A 1 22.78 5.98 12.68
N ILE A 2 22.44 5.16 11.68
CA ILE A 2 21.98 3.77 11.91
C ILE A 2 23.02 2.95 12.69
N ALA A 3 24.28 2.91 12.25
CA ALA A 3 25.35 2.22 12.99
C ALA A 3 25.56 2.74 14.43
N PHE A 4 25.16 3.98 14.72
CA PHE A 4 25.18 4.53 16.07
C PHE A 4 23.98 4.03 16.87
N GLU A 5 22.76 4.05 16.32
CA GLU A 5 21.55 3.46 16.94
C GLU A 5 21.75 1.98 17.27
N LEU A 6 22.42 1.23 16.40
CA LEU A 6 22.68 -0.20 16.61
C LEU A 6 23.87 -0.50 17.55
N SER A 7 24.52 0.52 18.11
CA SER A 7 25.63 0.29 19.02
C SER A 7 25.13 -0.24 20.38
N PRO A 8 25.85 -1.18 21.05
CA PRO A 8 25.37 -1.85 22.26
C PRO A 8 25.06 -0.93 23.45
N ASN A 9 25.63 0.28 23.46
CA ASN A 9 25.46 1.26 24.53
C ASN A 9 24.42 2.34 24.21
N ASN A 10 23.67 2.17 23.11
CA ASN A 10 22.68 3.15 22.70
C ASN A 10 21.32 2.85 23.32
N ILE A 11 20.79 3.81 24.07
CA ILE A 11 19.45 3.78 24.66
C ILE A 11 18.37 4.29 23.68
N ASN A 12 18.76 4.77 22.49
CA ASN A 12 17.81 5.22 21.48
C ASN A 12 17.10 4.00 20.90
N ASN A 13 15.77 4.05 20.92
CA ASN A 13 14.88 2.95 20.58
C ASN A 13 14.82 2.61 19.06
N ASN A 14 15.89 2.81 18.30
CA ASN A 14 15.94 2.65 16.83
C ASN A 14 14.99 3.59 16.08
N MET A 15 14.79 4.81 16.57
CA MET A 15 13.83 5.77 16.02
C MET A 15 14.08 6.10 14.54
N VAL A 16 15.33 6.35 14.18
CA VAL A 16 15.72 6.69 12.80
C VAL A 16 15.54 5.48 11.90
N THR A 17 15.99 4.33 12.37
CA THR A 17 15.86 3.08 11.62
C THR A 17 14.38 2.70 11.40
N SER A 18 13.53 2.85 12.42
CA SER A 18 12.08 2.64 12.29
C SER A 18 11.39 3.64 11.38
N TYR A 19 11.85 4.90 11.36
CA TYR A 19 11.36 5.88 10.40
C TYR A 19 11.74 5.48 8.97
N ILE A 20 12.98 5.04 8.75
CA ILE A 20 13.43 4.55 7.44
C ILE A 20 12.58 3.35 7.01
N ASN A 21 12.35 2.37 7.90
CA ASN A 21 11.50 1.22 7.60
C ASN A 21 10.06 1.62 7.26
N LEU A 22 9.49 2.60 7.98
CA LEU A 22 8.18 3.17 7.65
C LEU A 22 8.19 3.77 6.24
N MET A 23 9.17 4.61 5.91
CA MET A 23 9.28 5.21 4.58
C MET A 23 9.49 4.16 3.48
N LYS A 24 10.29 3.11 3.73
CA LYS A 24 10.44 1.98 2.82
C LYS A 24 9.11 1.26 2.57
N SER A 25 8.25 1.12 3.57
CA SER A 25 6.91 0.53 3.39
C SER A 25 5.92 1.43 2.65
N LEU A 26 6.24 2.72 2.47
CA LEU A 26 5.41 3.67 1.70
C LEU A 26 5.96 3.89 0.28
N ILE A 27 7.18 3.44 -0.01
CA ILE A 27 7.90 3.68 -1.27
C ILE A 27 8.25 2.32 -1.88
N GLU A 28 7.26 1.67 -2.49
CA GLU A 28 7.44 0.43 -3.27
C GLU A 28 7.66 0.75 -4.77
N SER A 29 7.17 1.90 -5.24
CA SER A 29 7.13 2.32 -6.65
C SER A 29 7.46 3.81 -6.85
N LEU A 30 7.72 4.20 -8.11
CA LEU A 30 7.97 5.61 -8.47
C LEU A 30 6.71 6.47 -8.30
N GLU A 31 5.54 5.89 -8.57
CA GLU A 31 4.24 6.53 -8.39
C GLU A 31 4.03 6.96 -6.95
N GLU A 32 4.42 6.13 -5.98
CA GLU A 32 4.30 6.46 -4.56
C GLU A 32 5.30 7.55 -4.14
N VAL A 33 6.54 7.54 -4.65
CA VAL A 33 7.49 8.64 -4.42
C VAL A 33 6.90 9.96 -4.89
N LYS A 34 6.33 9.95 -6.11
CA LYS A 34 5.67 11.13 -6.69
C LYS A 34 4.48 11.58 -5.85
N GLU A 35 3.60 10.66 -5.44
CA GLU A 35 2.45 10.96 -4.61
C GLU A 35 2.86 11.56 -3.26
N LEU A 36 3.81 10.92 -2.55
CA LEU A 36 4.30 11.40 -1.26
C LEU A 36 4.92 12.80 -1.38
N ARG A 37 5.62 13.08 -2.48
CA ARG A 37 6.15 14.42 -2.77
C ARG A 37 5.05 15.44 -3.04
N GLU A 38 4.07 15.11 -3.88
CA GLU A 38 2.93 15.99 -4.19
C GLU A 38 2.11 16.32 -2.93
N LYS A 39 2.00 15.35 -2.01
CA LYS A 39 1.37 15.52 -0.69
C LYS A 39 2.28 16.20 0.34
N LYS A 40 3.52 16.54 -0.03
CA LYS A 40 4.54 17.17 0.84
C LYS A 40 4.89 16.35 2.08
N ILE A 41 4.74 15.02 1.99
CA ILE A 41 5.19 14.06 3.01
C ILE A 41 6.67 13.76 2.82
N LEU A 42 7.12 13.73 1.55
CA LEU A 42 8.50 13.49 1.15
C LEU A 42 9.08 14.72 0.45
N PHE A 43 10.25 15.17 0.88
CA PHE A 43 10.99 16.23 0.19
C PHE A 43 12.09 15.61 -0.67
N ASN A 44 11.99 15.77 -1.98
CA ASN A 44 13.02 15.28 -2.90
C ASN A 44 14.20 16.25 -2.90
N LEU A 45 15.32 15.81 -2.31
CA LEU A 45 16.58 16.54 -2.29
C LEU A 45 17.63 15.94 -3.24
N LEU A 46 17.30 14.82 -3.90
CA LEU A 46 18.24 14.08 -4.75
C LEU A 46 18.15 14.50 -6.22
N GLY A 47 17.03 15.09 -6.64
CA GLY A 47 16.85 15.67 -7.97
C GLY A 47 15.91 14.88 -8.86
N SER A 48 15.71 13.59 -8.61
CA SER A 48 14.75 12.74 -9.32
C SER A 48 14.06 11.74 -8.38
N ASP A 49 12.87 11.26 -8.74
CA ASP A 49 12.12 10.31 -7.91
C ASP A 49 12.76 8.92 -7.92
N GLU A 50 13.41 8.56 -9.03
CA GLU A 50 14.18 7.32 -9.18
C GLU A 50 15.36 7.27 -8.23
N GLN A 51 16.05 8.39 -8.03
CA GLN A 51 17.15 8.46 -7.08
C GLN A 51 16.67 8.31 -5.64
N VAL A 52 15.49 8.83 -5.31
CA VAL A 52 14.88 8.67 -3.99
C VAL A 52 14.47 7.22 -3.74
N GLN A 53 13.76 6.59 -4.68
CA GLN A 53 13.39 5.18 -4.58
C GLN A 53 14.63 4.30 -4.38
N LYS A 54 15.65 4.48 -5.23
CA LYS A 54 16.89 3.72 -5.17
C LYS A 54 17.67 3.94 -3.87
N MET A 55 17.61 5.15 -3.30
CA MET A 55 18.21 5.42 -1.99
C MET A 55 17.54 4.56 -0.90
N TYR A 56 16.20 4.59 -0.82
CA TYR A 56 15.47 3.83 0.20
C TYR A 56 15.62 2.32 0.03
N GLU A 57 15.62 1.83 -1.20
CA GLU A 57 15.89 0.42 -1.51
C GLU A 57 17.28 -0.01 -1.00
N LYS A 58 18.31 0.80 -1.27
CA LYS A 58 19.71 0.49 -0.94
C LYS A 58 20.03 0.63 0.55
N ILE A 59 19.29 1.44 1.31
CA ILE A 59 19.53 1.57 2.75
C ILE A 59 19.19 0.24 3.43
N ASP A 60 20.23 -0.39 3.98
CA ASP A 60 20.08 -1.57 4.84
C ASP A 60 19.89 -1.12 6.29
N THR A 61 18.77 -1.55 6.88
CA THR A 61 18.43 -1.31 8.28
C THR A 61 18.84 -2.50 9.18
N HIS A 62 19.51 -3.51 8.62
CA HIS A 62 19.97 -4.73 9.30
C HIS A 62 18.85 -5.46 10.06
N GLY A 63 17.61 -5.33 9.57
CA GLY A 63 16.42 -5.89 10.21
C GLY A 63 16.06 -5.26 11.55
N ALA A 64 16.77 -4.20 11.97
CA ALA A 64 16.43 -3.48 13.17
C ALA A 64 15.16 -2.66 12.93
N ASP A 65 14.11 -2.98 13.68
CA ASP A 65 12.88 -2.19 13.71
C ASP A 65 12.31 -2.22 15.12
N ASN A 66 11.79 -1.08 15.57
CA ASN A 66 10.95 -0.98 16.73
C ASN A 66 9.50 -0.76 16.29
N PRO A 67 8.67 -1.81 16.29
CA PRO A 67 7.29 -1.72 15.82
C PRO A 67 6.43 -0.76 16.65
N LEU A 68 6.83 -0.43 17.88
CA LEU A 68 6.06 0.42 18.78
C LEU A 68 6.15 1.90 18.42
N ILE A 69 7.24 2.37 17.78
CA ILE A 69 7.45 3.82 17.55
C ILE A 69 6.44 4.37 16.54
N PHE A 70 6.22 3.63 15.45
CA PHE A 70 5.29 4.03 14.39
C PHE A 70 4.11 3.08 14.22
N GLY A 71 3.89 2.16 15.16
CA GLY A 71 2.77 1.22 15.13
C GLY A 71 1.42 1.94 15.02
N GLU A 72 1.16 2.90 15.91
CA GLU A 72 -0.09 3.68 15.88
C GLU A 72 -0.25 4.48 14.58
N VAL A 73 0.85 4.98 14.01
CA VAL A 73 0.82 5.71 12.74
C VAL A 73 0.46 4.76 11.59
N LYS A 74 1.10 3.58 11.52
CA LYS A 74 0.77 2.54 10.54
C LYS A 74 -0.69 2.11 10.66
N ASP A 75 -1.18 1.91 11.88
CA ASP A 75 -2.57 1.53 12.14
C ASP A 75 -3.56 2.60 11.67
N LYS A 76 -3.28 3.88 11.93
CA LYS A 76 -4.11 4.99 11.46
C LYS A 76 -4.14 5.10 9.94
N ILE A 77 -2.99 4.94 9.28
CA ILE A 77 -2.90 4.93 7.82
C ILE A 77 -3.73 3.77 7.24
N GLN A 78 -3.55 2.55 7.78
CA GLN A 78 -4.28 1.37 7.34
C GLN A 78 -5.79 1.51 7.57
N ALA A 79 -6.20 2.04 8.73
CA ALA A 79 -7.60 2.28 9.06
C ALA A 79 -8.24 3.28 8.09
N HIS A 80 -7.52 4.36 7.75
CA HIS A 80 -7.99 5.35 6.79
C HIS A 80 -8.15 4.73 5.38
N TYR A 81 -7.16 3.98 4.93
CA TYR A 81 -7.21 3.29 3.63
C TYR A 81 -8.38 2.29 3.56
N ASN A 82 -8.53 1.45 4.58
CA ASN A 82 -9.62 0.48 4.68
C ASN A 82 -10.99 1.15 4.69
N ASN A 83 -11.14 2.28 5.38
CA ASN A 83 -12.39 3.04 5.40
C ASN A 83 -12.71 3.61 4.02
N LYS A 84 -11.72 4.23 3.35
CA LYS A 84 -11.87 4.72 1.98
C LYS A 84 -12.29 3.57 1.05
N MET A 85 -11.59 2.45 1.07
CA MET A 85 -11.94 1.28 0.25
C MET A 85 -13.37 0.80 0.51
N LYS A 86 -13.81 0.73 1.77
CA LYS A 86 -15.19 0.37 2.12
C LYS A 86 -16.20 1.37 1.57
N MET A 87 -15.91 2.67 1.61
CA MET A 87 -16.75 3.71 1.02
C MET A 87 -16.89 3.53 -0.49
N TRP A 88 -15.77 3.35 -1.21
CA TRP A 88 -15.78 3.11 -2.66
C TRP A 88 -16.54 1.84 -3.04
N ILE A 89 -16.35 0.74 -2.29
CA ILE A 89 -17.11 -0.50 -2.49
C ILE A 89 -18.60 -0.26 -2.25
N GLY A 90 -18.95 0.47 -1.19
CA GLY A 90 -20.33 0.85 -0.89
C GLY A 90 -20.97 1.66 -2.01
N GLU A 91 -20.28 2.68 -2.52
CA GLU A 91 -20.74 3.50 -3.64
C GLU A 91 -20.86 2.69 -4.94
N PHE A 92 -19.89 1.82 -5.22
CA PHE A 92 -19.92 0.96 -6.41
C PHE A 92 -21.10 -0.01 -6.37
N ILE A 93 -21.31 -0.70 -5.24
CA ILE A 93 -22.45 -1.58 -5.03
C ILE A 93 -23.75 -0.78 -5.15
N HIS A 94 -23.84 0.36 -4.48
CA HIS A 94 -25.04 1.20 -4.51
C HIS A 94 -25.33 1.75 -5.92
N THR A 95 -24.31 2.06 -6.73
CA THR A 95 -24.49 2.66 -8.06
C THR A 95 -24.78 1.60 -9.12
N HIS A 96 -24.06 0.47 -9.11
CA HIS A 96 -24.17 -0.55 -10.16
C HIS A 96 -25.18 -1.66 -9.83
N PHE A 97 -25.40 -1.96 -8.55
CA PHE A 97 -26.28 -3.05 -8.11
C PHE A 97 -27.57 -2.55 -7.45
N ARG A 98 -27.94 -1.28 -7.67
CA ARG A 98 -29.15 -0.66 -7.10
C ARG A 98 -30.45 -1.33 -7.51
N THR A 99 -30.48 -1.93 -8.71
CA THR A 99 -31.68 -2.56 -9.25
C THR A 99 -31.49 -4.08 -9.24
N PRO A 100 -32.46 -4.85 -8.70
CA PRO A 100 -32.42 -6.32 -8.72
C PRO A 100 -32.15 -6.88 -10.12
N TRP A 101 -32.65 -6.17 -11.15
CA TRP A 101 -32.47 -6.50 -12.56
C TRP A 101 -31.02 -6.55 -13.03
N THR A 102 -30.15 -5.68 -12.53
CA THR A 102 -28.73 -5.65 -12.96
C THR A 102 -27.98 -6.84 -12.38
N VAL A 103 -28.31 -7.24 -11.15
CA VAL A 103 -27.79 -8.47 -10.52
C VAL A 103 -28.20 -9.70 -11.32
N ILE A 104 -29.50 -9.80 -11.67
CA ILE A 104 -30.03 -10.92 -12.46
C ILE A 104 -29.35 -11.00 -13.83
N GLY A 105 -29.18 -9.87 -14.51
CA GLY A 105 -28.49 -9.80 -15.79
C GLY A 105 -27.03 -10.29 -15.72
N LEU A 106 -26.30 -9.89 -14.67
CA LEU A 106 -24.93 -10.34 -14.45
C LEU A 106 -24.86 -11.85 -14.21
N VAL A 107 -25.75 -12.41 -13.37
CA VAL A 107 -25.82 -13.85 -13.09
C VAL A 107 -26.15 -14.65 -14.36
N ALA A 108 -27.08 -14.15 -15.18
CA ALA A 108 -27.41 -14.77 -16.46
C ALA A 108 -26.22 -14.77 -17.42
N ALA A 109 -25.49 -13.65 -17.54
CA ALA A 109 -24.30 -13.55 -18.38
C ALA A 109 -23.19 -14.51 -17.94
N ILE A 110 -22.92 -14.62 -16.63
CA ILE A 110 -21.93 -15.56 -16.08
C ILE A 110 -22.34 -17.01 -16.38
N SER A 111 -23.62 -17.33 -16.22
CA SER A 111 -24.16 -18.67 -16.50
C SER A 111 -23.98 -19.04 -17.98
N LEU A 112 -24.28 -18.11 -18.89
CA LEU A 112 -24.08 -18.30 -20.33
C LEU A 112 -22.60 -18.50 -20.69
N LEU A 113 -21.70 -17.72 -20.10
CA LEU A 113 -20.25 -17.87 -20.32
C LEU A 113 -19.74 -19.24 -19.83
N ALA A 114 -20.21 -19.71 -18.67
CA ALA A 114 -19.85 -21.01 -18.13
C ALA A 114 -20.36 -22.17 -19.01
N ILE A 115 -21.59 -22.05 -19.54
CA ILE A 115 -22.14 -23.04 -20.48
C ILE A 115 -21.34 -23.03 -21.78
N ALA A 116 -21.03 -21.85 -22.33
CA ALA A 116 -20.28 -21.73 -23.58
C ALA A 116 -18.85 -22.28 -23.47
N SER A 117 -18.15 -22.03 -22.36
CA SER A 117 -16.82 -22.57 -22.13
C SER A 117 -16.84 -24.09 -21.95
N ALA A 118 -17.76 -24.63 -21.15
CA ALA A 118 -17.93 -26.08 -21.00
C ALA A 118 -18.20 -26.79 -22.34
N ASN A 119 -19.04 -26.20 -23.19
CA ASN A 119 -19.31 -26.71 -24.54
C ASN A 119 -18.08 -26.67 -25.46
N LEU A 120 -17.17 -25.70 -25.27
CA LEU A 120 -15.92 -25.61 -26.02
C LEU A 120 -14.90 -26.66 -25.55
N PHE A 121 -14.85 -26.97 -24.24
CA PHE A 121 -13.95 -27.99 -23.68
C PHE A 121 -14.38 -29.44 -23.96
N LEU A 122 -15.68 -29.67 -24.23
CA LEU A 122 -16.24 -30.99 -24.54
C LEU A 122 -16.17 -31.36 -26.04
N LYS A 123 -15.62 -30.48 -26.89
CA LYS A 123 -15.49 -30.66 -28.33
C LYS A 123 -14.02 -30.83 -28.73
#